data_AF-A0A8C4KIA9-F1
#
_entry.id   AF-A0A8C4KIA9-F1
#
_cell.length_a   1.000
_cell.length_b   1.000
_cell.length_c   1.000
_cell.angle_alpha   90.00
_cell.angle_beta   90.00
_cell.angle_gamma   90.00
#
_symmetry.space_group_name_H-M   'P 1'
#
loop_
_entity.id
_entity.type
_entity.pdbx_description
1 polymer ?
#
loop_
_entity_poly.entity_id
_entity_poly.type
_entity_poly.pdbx_seq_one_letter_code
_entity_poly.pdbx_strand_id
1 'polypeptide(L)'
;MTNHKKTEKQEKVQHTVCMDCSSYSTYCYRCDDFVVNDTKLGLVQKVREHLQNLENSAFTSDRHRKRKLLENSSLNSKLLKVNGSTTALCATGLRNLGNTCFMNAILQSLSNIQQFCCYFKELPAVELRNGKTAGRRTYHTRSQGDNNVSLVEEFRKTLCALWQGSQTAFSPESLFYVVWKIMPNFRGYQQQDAHEFMRYLLDHLHLELQGGFNGVSRSVILQENSGLSTSNKCCINGASTVVTAIFGGILQNEVNCLICGTESRKFDPFLDLSLDIPSQFRNKRTKNQENGPMCTLRDCLRSFTDLEELDETELYMCHKCKKKQKSTKKFWIQKLPKVLCLHLKRFHWTAYLRNKVDTYVEFPLRGLDMKCYLLEPENSGPESCLYDLAAVVVHHGSGVGSGHYTAYATHEGRWFHFNDSTVTLTDEETVVLGNGIQHGPFQPWPREHNAITSVLFLQQLVIRTQPYALLEQVHHKSFPNLTFSHCKPRWTV
;
A
#
# COMPACT_ATOMS: atom_id res chain seq x y z
N MET A 1 -8.68 -64.08 -15.89
CA MET A 1 -10.13 -64.26 -15.67
C MET A 1 -10.50 -63.74 -14.30
N THR A 2 -11.48 -62.84 -14.25
CA THR A 2 -12.38 -62.49 -13.12
C THR A 2 -11.82 -62.26 -11.72
N ASN A 3 -11.95 -60.99 -11.29
CA ASN A 3 -12.65 -60.50 -10.08
C ASN A 3 -11.80 -59.56 -9.23
N HIS A 4 -12.23 -58.29 -9.14
CA HIS A 4 -12.83 -57.79 -7.91
C HIS A 4 -13.57 -56.47 -8.18
N LYS A 5 -14.92 -56.54 -8.17
CA LYS A 5 -15.77 -55.39 -7.88
C LYS A 5 -15.45 -54.92 -6.45
N LYS A 6 -14.91 -53.71 -6.30
CA LYS A 6 -15.08 -52.92 -5.08
C LYS A 6 -15.91 -51.69 -5.44
N THR A 7 -17.11 -51.69 -4.89
CA THR A 7 -18.08 -50.62 -4.88
C THR A 7 -17.51 -49.48 -4.01
N GLU A 8 -16.87 -48.48 -4.63
CA GLU A 8 -16.64 -47.20 -3.96
C GLU A 8 -17.84 -46.30 -4.24
N LYS A 9 -18.60 -46.00 -3.18
CA LYS A 9 -19.49 -44.84 -3.15
C LYS A 9 -18.64 -43.61 -3.49
N GLN A 10 -18.74 -43.11 -4.73
CA GLN A 10 -18.24 -41.78 -5.08
C GLN A 10 -19.02 -40.77 -4.23
N GLU A 11 -18.42 -40.32 -3.13
CA GLU A 11 -18.82 -39.05 -2.54
C GLU A 11 -18.73 -37.99 -3.63
N LYS A 12 -19.84 -37.31 -3.91
CA LYS A 12 -19.87 -36.17 -4.84
C LYS A 12 -19.03 -35.07 -4.21
N VAL A 13 -17.74 -35.02 -4.53
CA VAL A 13 -16.85 -33.94 -4.12
C VAL A 13 -17.34 -32.68 -4.82
N GLN A 14 -17.94 -31.75 -4.07
CA GLN A 14 -18.40 -30.48 -4.60
C GLN A 14 -17.19 -29.56 -4.76
N HIS A 15 -16.98 -29.06 -5.98
CA HIS A 15 -15.88 -28.15 -6.29
C HIS A 15 -16.40 -26.72 -6.24
N THR A 16 -15.75 -25.87 -5.44
CA THR A 16 -16.03 -24.43 -5.43
C THR A 16 -15.36 -23.81 -6.64
N VAL A 17 -16.13 -23.15 -7.50
CA VAL A 17 -15.65 -22.49 -8.73
C VAL A 17 -16.07 -21.02 -8.75
N CYS A 18 -15.27 -20.16 -9.37
CA CYS A 18 -15.66 -18.79 -9.70
C CYS A 18 -15.50 -18.53 -11.20
N MET A 19 -16.25 -17.56 -11.74
CA MET A 19 -16.22 -17.20 -13.15
C MET A 19 -16.00 -15.69 -13.30
N ASP A 20 -15.04 -15.32 -14.14
CA ASP A 20 -14.86 -13.95 -14.60
C ASP A 20 -15.99 -13.60 -15.58
N CYS A 21 -16.72 -12.53 -15.30
CA CYS A 21 -17.89 -12.13 -16.09
C CYS A 21 -17.55 -11.44 -17.43
N SER A 22 -16.28 -11.06 -17.65
CA SER A 22 -15.80 -10.44 -18.89
C SER A 22 -15.09 -11.47 -19.78
N SER A 23 -14.24 -12.31 -19.20
CA SER A 23 -13.48 -13.33 -19.94
C SER A 23 -14.16 -14.70 -19.99
N TYR A 24 -15.24 -14.90 -19.21
CA TYR A 24 -15.95 -16.17 -19.04
C TYR A 24 -15.08 -17.33 -18.55
N SER A 25 -13.84 -17.02 -18.12
CA SER A 25 -12.90 -17.99 -17.58
C SER A 25 -13.39 -18.47 -16.22
N THR A 26 -13.30 -19.77 -15.97
CA THR A 26 -13.79 -20.40 -14.75
C THR A 26 -12.63 -21.02 -14.01
N TYR A 27 -12.47 -20.73 -12.73
CA TYR A 27 -11.37 -21.22 -11.92
C TYR A 27 -11.89 -22.08 -10.77
N CYS A 28 -11.28 -23.25 -10.56
CA CYS A 28 -11.63 -24.17 -9.48
C CYS A 28 -10.63 -24.04 -8.32
N TYR A 29 -11.11 -23.53 -7.19
CA TYR A 29 -10.29 -23.33 -5.99
C TYR A 29 -9.76 -24.63 -5.40
N ARG A 30 -10.47 -25.74 -5.62
CA ARG A 30 -10.06 -27.05 -5.09
C ARG A 30 -9.04 -27.75 -5.98
N CYS A 31 -9.09 -27.52 -7.28
CA CYS A 31 -8.17 -28.13 -8.25
C CYS A 31 -6.95 -27.25 -8.54
N ASP A 32 -6.95 -26.00 -8.06
CA ASP A 32 -5.90 -25.01 -8.32
C ASP A 32 -5.66 -24.78 -9.83
N ASP A 33 -6.71 -24.93 -10.65
CA ASP A 33 -6.63 -24.84 -12.11
C ASP A 33 -7.91 -24.25 -12.73
N PHE A 34 -7.78 -23.70 -13.94
CA PHE A 34 -8.91 -23.26 -14.74
C PHE A 34 -9.74 -24.46 -15.19
N VAL A 35 -11.05 -24.34 -15.05
CA VAL A 35 -12.03 -25.32 -15.52
C VAL A 35 -12.16 -25.18 -17.03
N VAL A 36 -11.36 -25.98 -17.74
CA VAL A 36 -11.40 -26.09 -19.21
C VAL A 36 -12.59 -26.94 -19.65
N ASN A 37 -12.85 -28.02 -18.90
CA ASN A 37 -13.92 -28.98 -19.21
C ASN A 37 -15.08 -28.78 -18.23
N ASP A 38 -16.30 -28.78 -18.73
CA ASP A 38 -17.49 -28.70 -17.89
C ASP A 38 -17.77 -30.05 -17.20
N THR A 39 -18.58 -29.98 -16.14
CA THR A 39 -19.31 -31.12 -15.61
C THR A 39 -20.14 -31.79 -16.71
N LYS A 40 -20.45 -33.09 -16.55
CA LYS A 40 -21.33 -33.84 -17.46
C LYS A 40 -22.71 -33.18 -17.68
N LEU A 41 -23.13 -32.29 -16.79
CA LEU A 41 -24.42 -31.57 -16.83
C LEU A 41 -24.35 -30.20 -17.51
N GLY A 42 -23.17 -29.77 -17.96
CA GLY A 42 -22.99 -28.51 -18.69
C GLY A 42 -23.27 -27.26 -17.84
N LEU A 43 -23.07 -27.33 -16.51
CA LEU A 43 -23.49 -26.27 -15.60
C LEU A 43 -22.68 -24.98 -15.79
N VAL A 44 -21.37 -25.09 -16.01
CA VAL A 44 -20.50 -23.92 -16.20
C VAL A 44 -20.85 -23.24 -17.52
N GLN A 45 -21.10 -24.01 -18.57
CA GLN A 45 -21.48 -23.55 -19.89
C GLN A 45 -22.84 -22.85 -19.87
N LYS A 46 -23.83 -23.40 -19.16
CA LYS A 46 -25.13 -22.73 -18.95
C LYS A 46 -25.00 -21.37 -18.28
N VAL A 47 -24.08 -21.24 -17.31
CA VAL A 47 -23.81 -19.94 -16.66
C VAL A 47 -23.15 -18.97 -17.65
N ARG A 48 -22.17 -19.42 -18.46
CA ARG A 48 -21.56 -18.58 -19.51
C ARG A 48 -22.60 -18.07 -20.50
N GLU A 49 -23.45 -18.96 -21.01
CA GLU A 49 -24.50 -18.63 -21.97
C GLU A 49 -25.52 -17.66 -21.36
N HIS A 50 -25.89 -17.85 -20.09
CA HIS A 50 -26.79 -16.94 -19.40
C HIS A 50 -26.18 -15.54 -19.25
N LEU A 51 -24.91 -15.44 -18.85
CA LEU A 51 -24.20 -14.16 -18.72
C LEU A 51 -24.03 -13.45 -20.08
N GLN A 52 -23.72 -14.19 -21.14
CA GLN A 52 -23.64 -13.67 -22.51
C GLN A 52 -25.01 -13.15 -23.00
N ASN A 53 -26.09 -13.85 -22.68
CA ASN A 53 -27.45 -13.40 -23.01
C ASN A 53 -27.89 -12.16 -22.22
N LEU A 54 -27.45 -12.03 -20.97
CA LEU A 54 -27.66 -10.81 -20.18
C LEU A 54 -26.89 -9.62 -20.77
N GLU A 55 -25.65 -9.83 -21.22
CA GLU A 55 -24.86 -8.79 -21.88
C GLU A 55 -25.54 -8.36 -23.20
N ASN A 56 -25.97 -9.32 -24.02
CA ASN A 56 -26.66 -9.05 -25.28
C ASN A 56 -28.03 -8.37 -25.12
N SER A 57 -28.77 -8.66 -24.04
CA SER A 57 -30.06 -8.00 -23.74
C SER A 57 -29.91 -6.61 -23.11
N ALA A 58 -28.81 -6.34 -22.41
CA ALA A 58 -28.45 -5.00 -21.95
C ALA A 58 -28.11 -4.06 -23.12
N PHE A 59 -27.52 -4.58 -24.21
CA PHE A 59 -27.16 -3.80 -25.40
C PHE A 59 -28.34 -3.23 -26.19
N THR A 60 -29.52 -3.86 -26.15
CA THR A 60 -30.72 -3.39 -26.88
C THR A 60 -31.55 -2.39 -26.07
N SER A 61 -31.51 -2.49 -24.73
CA SER A 61 -32.28 -1.67 -23.80
C SER A 61 -31.63 -0.31 -23.49
N ASP A 62 -30.29 -0.25 -23.49
CA ASP A 62 -29.54 0.92 -23.02
C ASP A 62 -29.43 2.03 -24.10
N ARG A 63 -29.59 1.72 -25.40
CA ARG A 63 -29.55 2.74 -26.48
C ARG A 63 -30.71 3.74 -26.45
N HIS A 64 -31.89 3.34 -25.99
CA HIS A 64 -33.05 4.24 -25.94
C HIS A 64 -33.11 5.08 -24.65
N ARG A 65 -32.53 4.59 -23.54
CA ARG A 65 -32.52 5.31 -22.25
C ARG A 65 -31.33 6.27 -22.12
N LYS A 66 -30.15 5.94 -22.67
CA LYS A 66 -28.98 6.85 -22.65
C LYS A 66 -29.16 8.09 -23.51
N ARG A 67 -29.85 8.01 -24.65
CA ARG A 67 -29.96 9.15 -25.58
C ARG A 67 -30.90 10.26 -25.09
N LYS A 68 -31.76 9.99 -24.09
CA LYS A 68 -32.66 10.99 -23.49
C LYS A 68 -32.21 11.53 -22.12
N LEU A 69 -31.15 10.95 -21.53
CA LEU A 69 -30.57 11.37 -20.24
C LEU A 69 -29.17 12.00 -20.38
N LEU A 70 -28.50 11.85 -21.53
CA LEU A 70 -27.18 12.45 -21.80
C LEU A 70 -27.21 13.92 -22.27
N GLU A 71 -28.38 14.53 -22.49
CA GLU A 71 -28.47 15.96 -22.86
C GLU A 71 -28.72 16.89 -21.66
N ASN A 72 -29.06 16.40 -20.46
CA ASN A 72 -29.50 17.25 -19.34
C ASN A 72 -28.73 17.09 -18.01
N SER A 73 -27.60 16.39 -17.97
CA SER A 73 -26.70 16.41 -16.81
C SER A 73 -25.28 16.79 -17.23
N SER A 74 -25.05 18.10 -17.29
CA SER A 74 -23.73 18.73 -17.32
C SER A 74 -22.81 18.07 -16.29
N LEU A 75 -21.76 17.41 -16.78
CA LEU A 75 -20.69 16.83 -15.98
C LEU A 75 -19.93 17.97 -15.29
N ASN A 76 -20.16 18.12 -13.99
CA ASN A 76 -19.33 18.91 -13.09
C ASN A 76 -17.93 18.28 -12.99
N SER A 77 -17.10 18.56 -13.98
CA SER A 77 -15.65 18.58 -13.79
C SER A 77 -15.32 19.85 -13.01
N LYS A 78 -14.81 19.73 -11.78
CA LYS A 78 -14.18 20.89 -11.13
C LYS A 78 -12.81 21.11 -11.77
N LEU A 79 -12.80 21.74 -12.94
CA LEU A 79 -11.65 22.46 -13.47
C LEU A 79 -11.28 23.55 -12.46
N LEU A 80 -10.12 23.44 -11.81
CA LEU A 80 -9.60 24.52 -10.98
C LEU A 80 -8.88 25.53 -11.86
N LYS A 81 -9.50 26.68 -12.12
CA LYS A 81 -8.81 27.85 -12.65
C LYS A 81 -7.94 28.44 -11.54
N VAL A 82 -6.63 28.30 -11.66
CA VAL A 82 -5.66 29.13 -10.92
C VAL A 82 -4.85 29.88 -11.97
N ASN A 83 -4.88 31.21 -11.90
CA ASN A 83 -4.12 32.13 -12.77
C ASN A 83 -4.25 31.90 -14.28
N GLY A 84 -5.47 31.67 -14.79
CA GLY A 84 -5.73 31.65 -16.23
C GLY A 84 -5.18 30.44 -17.00
N SER A 85 -4.55 29.49 -16.33
CA SER A 85 -4.10 28.22 -16.91
C SER A 85 -4.98 27.06 -16.40
N THR A 86 -5.57 26.30 -17.34
CA THR A 86 -6.32 25.08 -17.07
C THR A 86 -5.36 23.90 -16.97
N THR A 87 -4.98 23.50 -15.77
CA THR A 87 -4.24 22.24 -15.54
C THR A 87 -5.23 21.10 -15.28
N ALA A 88 -5.19 20.06 -16.11
CA ALA A 88 -5.94 18.83 -15.89
C ALA A 88 -5.39 18.13 -14.64
N LEU A 89 -6.27 17.78 -13.70
CA LEU A 89 -5.93 16.95 -12.54
C LEU A 89 -5.72 15.52 -13.04
N CYS A 90 -4.48 15.04 -13.08
CA CYS A 90 -4.10 13.77 -13.73
C CYS A 90 -3.97 12.57 -12.78
N ALA A 91 -4.71 12.55 -11.66
CA ALA A 91 -4.75 11.38 -10.79
C ALA A 91 -5.61 10.26 -11.42
N THR A 92 -5.05 9.06 -11.57
CA THR A 92 -5.70 7.93 -12.28
C THR A 92 -6.21 6.87 -11.29
N GLY A 93 -7.46 6.44 -11.44
CA GLY A 93 -8.05 5.34 -10.66
C GLY A 93 -7.64 3.96 -11.15
N LEU A 94 -7.85 2.92 -10.33
CA LEU A 94 -7.61 1.52 -10.68
C LEU A 94 -8.92 0.76 -10.86
N ARG A 95 -9.05 -0.06 -11.90
CA ARG A 95 -10.23 -0.90 -12.08
C ARG A 95 -10.29 -1.98 -11.01
N ASN A 96 -11.46 -2.18 -10.43
CA ASN A 96 -11.68 -3.31 -9.55
C ASN A 96 -11.96 -4.56 -10.41
N LEU A 97 -11.09 -5.55 -10.33
CA LEU A 97 -11.19 -6.82 -11.05
C LEU A 97 -11.97 -7.88 -10.25
N GLY A 98 -12.95 -7.45 -9.44
CA GLY A 98 -13.74 -8.31 -8.56
C GLY A 98 -13.60 -7.89 -7.09
N ASN A 99 -12.63 -8.47 -6.37
CA ASN A 99 -12.35 -8.16 -4.96
C ASN A 99 -10.93 -7.61 -4.78
N THR A 100 -10.51 -6.73 -5.69
CA THR A 100 -9.14 -6.19 -5.73
C THR A 100 -8.94 -4.87 -5.00
N CYS A 101 -9.96 -4.37 -4.29
CA CYS A 101 -9.89 -3.08 -3.60
C CYS A 101 -8.76 -3.00 -2.55
N PHE A 102 -8.46 -4.11 -1.86
CA PHE A 102 -7.33 -4.19 -0.92
C PHE A 102 -5.99 -3.91 -1.63
N MET A 103 -5.80 -4.47 -2.83
CA MET A 103 -4.62 -4.26 -3.65
C MET A 103 -4.61 -2.82 -4.20
N ASN A 104 -5.73 -2.35 -4.73
CA ASN A 104 -5.84 -1.02 -5.31
C ASN A 104 -5.51 0.08 -4.29
N ALA A 105 -6.01 -0.04 -3.06
CA ALA A 105 -5.72 0.92 -2.00
C ALA A 105 -4.21 0.98 -1.65
N ILE A 106 -3.55 -0.18 -1.57
CA ILE A 106 -2.10 -0.26 -1.35
C ILE A 106 -1.31 0.30 -2.54
N LEU A 107 -1.68 -0.05 -3.77
CA LEU A 107 -1.01 0.44 -4.98
C LEU A 107 -1.12 1.96 -5.09
N GLN A 108 -2.29 2.54 -4.80
CA GLN A 108 -2.48 3.99 -4.79
C GLN A 108 -1.71 4.69 -3.66
N SER A 109 -1.60 4.04 -2.49
CA SER A 109 -0.80 4.59 -1.39
C SER A 109 0.69 4.59 -1.74
N LEU A 110 1.22 3.45 -2.20
CA LEU A 110 2.63 3.31 -2.59
C LEU A 110 3.00 4.16 -3.81
N SER A 111 2.09 4.34 -4.77
CA SER A 111 2.35 5.16 -5.97
C SER A 111 2.58 6.63 -5.62
N ASN A 112 2.01 7.11 -4.52
CA ASN A 112 2.14 8.48 -4.05
C ASN A 112 3.27 8.69 -3.02
N ILE A 113 4.01 7.63 -2.67
CA ILE A 113 5.27 7.76 -1.93
C ILE A 113 6.38 8.15 -2.93
N GLN A 114 6.75 9.43 -2.95
CA GLN A 114 7.63 10.01 -3.98
C GLN A 114 8.96 9.25 -4.12
N GLN A 115 9.67 9.02 -3.01
CA GLN A 115 10.99 8.34 -3.04
C GLN A 115 10.89 6.92 -3.60
N PHE A 116 9.82 6.21 -3.28
CA PHE A 116 9.59 4.85 -3.73
C PHE A 116 9.21 4.84 -5.21
N CYS A 117 8.25 5.68 -5.61
CA CYS A 117 7.75 5.74 -6.96
C CYS A 117 8.82 6.23 -7.97
N CYS A 118 9.62 7.24 -7.62
CA CYS A 118 10.72 7.74 -8.45
C CYS A 118 11.73 6.64 -8.77
N TYR A 119 12.14 5.86 -7.77
CA TYR A 119 13.09 4.77 -7.98
C TYR A 119 12.60 3.77 -9.04
N PHE A 120 11.36 3.28 -8.92
CA PHE A 120 10.85 2.30 -9.90
C PHE A 120 10.70 2.92 -11.29
N LYS A 121 10.22 4.16 -11.40
CA LYS A 121 10.09 4.85 -12.69
C LYS A 121 11.43 5.04 -13.42
N GLU A 122 12.50 5.25 -12.66
CA GLU A 122 13.87 5.43 -13.18
C GLU A 122 14.58 4.11 -13.50
N LEU A 123 14.03 2.96 -13.07
CA LEU A 123 14.57 1.67 -13.51
C LEU A 123 14.45 1.58 -15.04
N PRO A 124 15.53 1.20 -15.74
CA PRO A 124 15.43 0.97 -17.17
C PRO A 124 14.39 -0.10 -17.40
N ALA A 125 13.50 0.14 -18.38
CA ALA A 125 12.58 -0.89 -18.82
C ALA A 125 13.40 -2.15 -19.13
N VAL A 126 13.08 -3.27 -18.49
CA VAL A 126 13.74 -4.52 -18.82
C VAL A 126 13.35 -4.83 -20.26
N GLU A 127 14.29 -4.69 -21.19
CA GLU A 127 14.12 -5.23 -22.54
C GLU A 127 13.99 -6.75 -22.38
N LEU A 128 12.74 -7.22 -22.39
CA LEU A 128 12.46 -8.63 -22.59
C LEU A 128 13.16 -9.00 -23.90
N ARG A 129 14.22 -9.81 -23.80
CA ARG A 129 14.96 -10.31 -24.96
C ARG A 129 13.97 -10.82 -26.01
N ASN A 130 14.27 -10.40 -27.24
CA ASN A 130 13.61 -10.67 -28.50
C ASN A 130 12.53 -9.65 -28.85
N GLY A 131 13.01 -8.56 -29.46
CA GLY A 131 12.21 -7.63 -30.22
C GLY A 131 11.24 -8.36 -31.15
N LYS A 132 9.97 -8.27 -30.79
CA LYS A 132 8.80 -8.16 -31.66
C LYS A 132 7.60 -7.80 -30.77
N THR A 133 6.95 -6.72 -31.19
CA THR A 133 5.63 -6.22 -30.78
C THR A 133 5.57 -5.35 -29.51
N ALA A 134 5.89 -4.06 -29.69
CA ALA A 134 5.13 -2.97 -29.09
C ALA A 134 3.72 -2.96 -29.72
N GLY A 135 2.80 -3.69 -29.11
CA GLY A 135 1.41 -3.76 -29.51
C GLY A 135 0.65 -4.52 -28.45
N ARG A 136 -0.50 -3.95 -28.02
CA ARG A 136 -1.44 -4.54 -27.06
C ARG A 136 -1.51 -6.06 -27.20
N ARG A 137 -0.82 -6.78 -26.32
CA ARG A 137 -1.11 -8.19 -26.08
C ARG A 137 -2.00 -8.25 -24.85
N THR A 138 -3.30 -8.37 -25.10
CA THR A 138 -4.19 -9.13 -24.21
C THR A 138 -3.55 -10.50 -24.05
N TYR A 139 -3.13 -10.84 -22.84
CA TYR A 139 -2.59 -12.15 -22.54
C TYR A 139 -3.72 -13.17 -22.67
N HIS A 140 -3.91 -13.72 -23.87
CA HIS A 140 -4.70 -14.92 -24.03
C HIS A 140 -3.94 -16.10 -23.40
N THR A 141 -4.66 -16.78 -22.52
CA THR A 141 -4.29 -18.00 -21.81
C THR A 141 -3.59 -19.05 -22.68
N ARG A 142 -2.53 -19.65 -22.11
CA ARG A 142 -1.86 -20.90 -22.51
C ARG A 142 -1.06 -20.85 -23.82
N SER A 143 0.25 -20.55 -23.71
CA SER A 143 1.38 -21.26 -24.37
C SER A 143 2.62 -20.38 -24.53
N GLN A 144 3.31 -20.03 -23.44
CA GLN A 144 4.78 -19.84 -23.48
C GLN A 144 5.38 -20.27 -22.15
N GLY A 145 6.44 -21.06 -22.25
CA GLY A 145 7.09 -21.75 -21.14
C GLY A 145 7.38 -20.86 -19.94
N ASP A 146 7.21 -21.47 -18.77
CA ASP A 146 7.62 -20.96 -17.48
C ASP A 146 9.07 -20.46 -17.50
N ASN A 147 9.27 -19.17 -17.13
CA ASN A 147 10.40 -18.65 -16.32
C ASN A 147 10.52 -17.11 -16.25
N ASN A 148 9.74 -16.30 -16.99
CA ASN A 148 9.94 -14.83 -17.05
C ASN A 148 8.74 -14.01 -16.57
N VAL A 149 8.31 -14.19 -15.32
CA VAL A 149 7.34 -13.26 -14.71
C VAL A 149 8.05 -12.46 -13.62
N SER A 150 8.12 -11.15 -13.81
CA SER A 150 8.79 -10.21 -12.90
C SER A 150 7.75 -9.35 -12.21
N LEU A 151 7.69 -9.41 -10.88
CA LEU A 151 6.83 -8.55 -10.08
C LEU A 151 7.32 -7.11 -10.17
N VAL A 152 8.64 -6.90 -10.11
CA VAL A 152 9.27 -5.59 -10.19
C VAL A 152 8.88 -4.85 -11.48
N GLU A 153 8.90 -5.53 -12.63
CA GLU A 153 8.58 -4.91 -13.92
C GLU A 153 7.09 -4.58 -14.06
N GLU A 154 6.18 -5.49 -13.67
CA GLU A 154 4.74 -5.20 -13.73
C GLU A 154 4.31 -4.15 -12.70
N PHE A 155 4.97 -4.13 -11.54
CA PHE A 155 4.80 -3.09 -10.53
C PHE A 155 5.25 -1.73 -11.09
N ARG A 156 6.43 -1.67 -11.71
CA ARG A 156 6.96 -0.48 -12.39
C ARG A 156 6.01 0.04 -13.47
N LYS A 157 5.51 -0.82 -14.36
CA LYS A 157 4.55 -0.44 -15.41
C LYS A 157 3.29 0.17 -14.83
N THR A 158 2.76 -0.43 -13.75
CA THR A 158 1.58 0.08 -13.04
C THR A 158 1.84 1.47 -12.47
N LEU A 159 2.99 1.68 -11.81
CA LEU A 159 3.36 3.00 -11.29
C LEU A 159 3.55 4.05 -12.38
N CYS A 160 4.13 3.67 -13.53
CA CYS A 160 4.27 4.57 -14.67
C CYS A 160 2.90 4.96 -15.23
N ALA A 161 2.01 3.99 -15.42
CA ALA A 161 0.68 4.22 -15.98
C ALA A 161 -0.19 5.13 -15.08
N LEU A 162 -0.13 4.95 -13.75
CA LEU A 162 -0.85 5.79 -12.80
C LEU A 162 -0.44 7.27 -12.88
N TRP A 163 0.84 7.54 -13.13
CA TRP A 163 1.40 8.89 -13.17
C TRP A 163 1.48 9.51 -14.57
N GLN A 164 1.32 8.72 -15.63
CA GLN A 164 1.14 9.26 -16.98
C GLN A 164 -0.18 10.05 -17.11
N GLY A 165 -1.15 9.75 -16.24
CA GLY A 165 -2.45 10.42 -16.22
C GLY A 165 -3.35 9.92 -17.35
N SER A 166 -4.52 9.39 -17.00
CA SER A 166 -5.54 8.97 -17.97
C SER A 166 -6.92 9.43 -17.51
N GLN A 167 -7.77 9.82 -18.47
CA GLN A 167 -9.18 10.15 -18.21
C GLN A 167 -10.01 8.93 -17.80
N THR A 168 -9.46 7.73 -17.99
CA THR A 168 -10.12 6.47 -17.63
C THR A 168 -9.27 5.68 -16.65
N ALA A 169 -9.93 4.94 -15.76
CA ALA A 169 -9.25 4.07 -14.80
C ALA A 169 -8.37 3.02 -15.50
N PHE A 170 -7.16 2.85 -14.96
CA PHE A 170 -6.16 1.87 -15.40
C PHE A 170 -6.52 0.47 -14.89
N SER A 171 -6.33 -0.55 -15.74
CA SER A 171 -6.57 -1.95 -15.36
C SER A 171 -5.25 -2.63 -15.02
N PRO A 172 -4.95 -2.98 -13.75
CA PRO A 172 -3.69 -3.63 -13.39
C PRO A 172 -3.75 -5.16 -13.58
N GLU A 173 -4.39 -5.65 -14.64
CA GLU A 173 -4.60 -7.09 -14.90
C GLU A 173 -3.28 -7.88 -14.97
N SER A 174 -2.26 -7.32 -15.63
CA SER A 174 -0.94 -7.96 -15.73
C SER A 174 -0.28 -8.10 -14.36
N LEU A 175 -0.28 -7.03 -13.54
CA LEU A 175 0.25 -7.08 -12.19
C LEU A 175 -0.54 -8.07 -11.30
N PHE A 176 -1.86 -8.05 -11.40
CA PHE A 176 -2.72 -8.98 -10.66
C PHE A 176 -2.40 -10.44 -10.99
N TYR A 177 -2.22 -10.77 -12.27
CA TYR A 177 -1.80 -12.10 -12.71
C TYR A 177 -0.44 -12.51 -12.12
N VAL A 178 0.53 -11.59 -12.07
CA VAL A 178 1.84 -11.86 -11.46
C VAL A 178 1.72 -12.12 -9.96
N VAL A 179 0.96 -11.28 -9.25
CA VAL A 179 0.68 -11.47 -7.82
C VAL A 179 0.08 -12.85 -7.56
N TRP A 180 -0.92 -13.27 -8.33
CA TRP A 180 -1.51 -14.62 -8.21
C TRP A 180 -0.53 -15.76 -8.47
N LYS A 181 0.38 -15.58 -9.45
CA LYS A 181 1.38 -16.61 -9.76
C LYS A 181 2.40 -16.76 -8.63
N ILE A 182 2.85 -15.64 -8.06
CA ILE A 182 3.93 -15.59 -7.07
C ILE A 182 3.43 -15.79 -5.63
N MET A 183 2.20 -15.37 -5.32
CA MET A 183 1.64 -15.34 -3.97
C MET A 183 0.39 -16.22 -3.87
N PRO A 184 0.53 -17.52 -3.56
CA PRO A 184 -0.59 -18.47 -3.54
C PRO A 184 -1.76 -18.07 -2.64
N ASN A 185 -1.48 -17.41 -1.50
CA ASN A 185 -2.50 -16.98 -0.53
C ASN A 185 -3.47 -15.93 -1.11
N PHE A 186 -3.05 -15.17 -2.13
CA PHE A 186 -3.87 -14.13 -2.76
C PHE A 186 -4.57 -14.62 -4.04
N ARG A 187 -4.49 -15.92 -4.36
CA ARG A 187 -5.12 -16.47 -5.56
C ARG A 187 -6.64 -16.38 -5.53
N GLY A 188 -7.20 -16.21 -6.71
CA GLY A 188 -8.63 -16.06 -6.91
C GLY A 188 -9.16 -14.71 -6.44
N TYR A 189 -10.48 -14.59 -6.43
CA TYR A 189 -11.17 -13.32 -6.23
C TYR A 189 -11.74 -13.21 -4.81
N GLN A 190 -11.03 -13.73 -3.81
CA GLN A 190 -11.46 -13.62 -2.41
C GLN A 190 -11.07 -12.24 -1.86
N GLN A 191 -11.82 -11.78 -0.85
CA GLN A 191 -11.44 -10.59 -0.10
C GLN A 191 -10.25 -10.93 0.80
N GLN A 192 -9.27 -10.03 0.85
CA GLN A 192 -8.01 -10.23 1.57
C GLN A 192 -7.69 -9.01 2.43
N ASP A 193 -6.76 -9.19 3.36
CA ASP A 193 -6.27 -8.11 4.21
C ASP A 193 -5.26 -7.22 3.45
N ALA A 194 -5.46 -5.90 3.50
CA ALA A 194 -4.61 -4.95 2.77
C ALA A 194 -3.20 -4.84 3.38
N HIS A 195 -3.06 -4.96 4.70
CA HIS A 195 -1.77 -4.95 5.36
C HIS A 195 -0.97 -6.22 5.02
N GLU A 196 -1.64 -7.37 5.02
CA GLU A 196 -1.02 -8.63 4.59
C GLU A 196 -0.52 -8.51 3.14
N PHE A 197 -1.37 -8.04 2.22
CA PHE A 197 -0.96 -7.82 0.83
C PHE A 197 0.24 -6.87 0.70
N MET A 198 0.22 -5.74 1.42
CA MET A 198 1.32 -4.79 1.43
C MET A 198 2.63 -5.46 1.84
N ARG A 199 2.60 -6.26 2.91
CA ARG A 199 3.81 -6.92 3.41
C ARG A 199 4.35 -7.94 2.40
N TYR A 200 3.49 -8.79 1.85
CA TYR A 200 3.89 -9.73 0.80
C TYR A 200 4.46 -9.01 -0.44
N LEU A 201 3.82 -7.92 -0.88
CA LEU A 201 4.31 -7.13 -2.00
C LEU A 201 5.71 -6.57 -1.73
N LEU A 202 5.94 -5.93 -0.58
CA LEU A 202 7.26 -5.36 -0.23
C LEU A 202 8.33 -6.44 -0.07
N ASP A 203 8.00 -7.58 0.55
CA ASP A 203 8.93 -8.70 0.72
C ASP A 203 9.32 -9.31 -0.63
N HIS A 204 8.36 -9.55 -1.53
CA HIS A 204 8.65 -10.08 -2.86
C HIS A 204 9.42 -9.09 -3.74
N LEU A 205 9.09 -7.79 -3.68
CA LEU A 205 9.89 -6.76 -4.34
C LEU A 205 11.32 -6.73 -3.78
N HIS A 206 11.49 -6.86 -2.46
CA HIS A 206 12.81 -6.93 -1.83
C HIS A 206 13.60 -8.17 -2.29
N LEU A 207 12.98 -9.35 -2.34
CA LEU A 207 13.62 -10.60 -2.78
C LEU A 207 14.03 -10.55 -4.26
N GLU A 208 13.14 -10.09 -5.14
CA GLU A 208 13.44 -10.01 -6.58
C GLU A 208 14.53 -8.96 -6.89
N LEU A 209 14.58 -7.87 -6.13
CA LEU A 209 15.65 -6.87 -6.24
C LEU A 209 17.00 -7.34 -5.65
N GLN A 210 17.00 -8.34 -4.75
CA GLN A 210 18.22 -8.96 -4.23
C GLN A 210 18.81 -9.97 -5.22
N GLY A 211 17.94 -10.85 -5.75
CA GLY A 211 18.30 -11.88 -6.71
C GLY A 211 18.43 -11.29 -8.10
N GLY A 212 19.50 -10.52 -8.33
CA GLY A 212 19.76 -9.82 -9.58
C GLY A 212 19.41 -10.67 -10.80
N PHE A 213 18.58 -10.11 -11.68
CA PHE A 213 18.37 -10.62 -13.04
C PHE A 213 19.72 -11.04 -13.64
N ASN A 214 19.94 -12.35 -13.78
CA ASN A 214 21.01 -13.00 -14.55
C ASN A 214 22.43 -12.44 -14.37
N GLY A 215 23.04 -12.63 -13.19
CA GLY A 215 24.50 -12.77 -13.08
C GLY A 215 25.36 -11.55 -13.43
N VAL A 216 24.76 -10.37 -13.62
CA VAL A 216 25.51 -9.11 -13.68
C VAL A 216 25.21 -8.34 -12.40
N SER A 217 26.19 -8.32 -11.49
CA SER A 217 26.18 -7.43 -10.32
C SER A 217 25.94 -6.01 -10.79
N ARG A 218 24.74 -5.48 -10.54
CA ARG A 218 24.43 -4.07 -10.73
C ARG A 218 24.94 -3.28 -9.52
N SER A 219 26.26 -3.34 -9.32
CA SER A 219 27.01 -2.44 -8.44
C SER A 219 27.24 -1.10 -9.15
N VAL A 220 26.15 -0.44 -9.54
CA VAL A 220 26.12 0.92 -10.07
C VAL A 220 24.74 1.40 -9.67
N ILE A 221 24.51 1.95 -8.47
CA ILE A 221 24.87 3.29 -8.00
C ILE A 221 24.84 3.23 -6.46
N LEU A 222 25.98 3.10 -5.81
CA LEU A 222 26.29 3.57 -4.44
C LEU A 222 27.81 3.40 -4.30
N GLN A 223 28.57 4.14 -5.10
CA GLN A 223 30.00 4.28 -4.86
C GLN A 223 30.18 5.60 -4.12
N GLU A 224 30.18 5.52 -2.79
CA GLU A 224 30.90 6.49 -1.97
C GLU A 224 31.91 5.74 -1.10
N ASN A 225 33.16 6.11 -1.30
CA ASN A 225 34.31 5.78 -0.48
C ASN A 225 34.03 6.12 0.98
N SER A 226 34.07 5.14 1.87
CA SER A 226 34.73 5.26 3.18
C SER A 226 34.55 3.96 3.96
N GLY A 227 35.66 3.40 4.44
CA GLY A 227 35.62 2.39 5.47
C GLY A 227 35.07 3.01 6.75
N LEU A 228 33.79 2.78 7.03
CA LEU A 228 33.18 3.10 8.31
C LEU A 228 32.07 2.08 8.65
N SER A 229 32.33 1.31 9.71
CA SER A 229 31.41 0.59 10.60
C SER A 229 30.07 0.05 10.03
N THR A 230 29.98 -1.28 9.97
CA THR A 230 28.82 -2.13 9.61
C THR A 230 27.56 -1.97 10.49
N SER A 231 27.41 -0.88 11.26
CA SER A 231 26.44 -0.78 12.36
C SER A 231 25.10 -0.10 12.00
N ASN A 232 24.99 0.61 10.87
CA ASN A 232 23.85 1.53 10.63
C ASN A 232 22.94 1.18 9.43
N LYS A 233 23.16 0.06 8.72
CA LYS A 233 22.34 -0.31 7.56
C LYS A 233 21.21 -1.27 7.96
N CYS A 234 19.97 -0.94 7.60
CA CYS A 234 18.85 -1.87 7.77
C CYS A 234 18.96 -2.91 6.65
N CYS A 235 19.26 -4.15 7.01
CA CYS A 235 19.30 -5.28 6.10
C CYS A 235 18.33 -6.35 6.56
N ILE A 236 17.53 -6.86 5.61
CA ILE A 236 16.73 -8.07 5.80
C ILE A 236 17.46 -9.14 4.99
N ASN A 237 17.65 -10.32 5.59
CA ASN A 237 18.42 -11.42 4.99
C ASN A 237 19.84 -11.04 4.53
N GLY A 238 20.47 -10.06 5.18
CA GLY A 238 21.85 -9.63 4.88
C GLY A 238 22.00 -8.71 3.67
N ALA A 239 20.89 -8.33 3.00
CA ALA A 239 20.92 -7.43 1.85
C ALA A 239 20.11 -6.15 2.06
N SER A 240 20.44 -5.11 1.30
CA SER A 240 19.73 -3.83 1.31
C SER A 240 19.26 -3.49 -0.10
N THR A 241 17.97 -3.22 -0.25
CA THR A 241 17.35 -2.79 -1.52
C THR A 241 16.61 -1.47 -1.29
N VAL A 242 15.99 -0.92 -2.33
CA VAL A 242 15.13 0.27 -2.20
C VAL A 242 14.06 0.11 -1.12
N VAL A 243 13.54 -1.11 -0.94
CA VAL A 243 12.49 -1.41 0.05
C VAL A 243 13.02 -1.16 1.46
N THR A 244 14.15 -1.77 1.83
CA THR A 244 14.75 -1.58 3.16
C THR A 244 15.43 -0.23 3.33
N ALA A 245 15.82 0.44 2.25
CA ALA A 245 16.35 1.79 2.29
C ALA A 245 15.27 2.85 2.59
N ILE A 246 14.03 2.62 2.14
CA ILE A 246 12.90 3.55 2.32
C ILE A 246 12.08 3.19 3.56
N PHE A 247 11.63 1.94 3.67
CA PHE A 247 10.71 1.47 4.72
C PHE A 247 11.41 0.77 5.88
N GLY A 248 12.70 0.45 5.73
CA GLY A 248 13.44 -0.34 6.72
C GLY A 248 13.86 0.44 7.95
N GLY A 249 13.38 0.01 9.12
CA GLY A 249 13.84 0.45 10.44
C GLY A 249 14.37 -0.71 11.27
N ILE A 250 14.88 -0.40 12.47
CA ILE A 250 15.40 -1.40 13.43
C ILE A 250 14.75 -1.15 14.80
N LEU A 251 14.12 -2.18 15.35
CA LEU A 251 13.68 -2.25 16.74
C LEU A 251 14.77 -2.89 17.60
N GLN A 252 14.93 -2.41 18.83
CA GLN A 252 15.64 -3.11 19.89
C GLN A 252 14.60 -3.63 20.89
N ASN A 253 14.55 -4.95 21.02
CA ASN A 253 13.74 -5.65 22.00
C ASN A 253 14.59 -6.00 23.21
N GLU A 254 14.19 -5.55 24.39
CA GLU A 254 14.86 -5.79 25.66
C GLU A 254 13.98 -6.68 26.54
N VAL A 255 14.54 -7.79 27.01
CA VAL A 255 13.87 -8.69 27.95
C VAL A 255 14.70 -8.81 29.23
N ASN A 256 14.10 -8.45 30.36
CA ASN A 256 14.74 -8.48 31.67
C ASN A 256 14.12 -9.55 32.55
N CYS A 257 14.91 -10.54 32.97
CA CYS A 257 14.45 -11.59 33.86
C CYS A 257 14.28 -11.05 35.30
N LEU A 258 13.06 -11.12 35.85
CA LEU A 258 12.74 -10.59 37.18
C LEU A 258 13.32 -11.41 38.34
N ILE A 259 13.82 -12.61 38.07
CA ILE A 259 14.37 -13.51 39.10
C ILE A 259 15.87 -13.32 39.31
N CYS A 260 16.62 -13.10 38.23
CA CYS A 260 18.09 -13.03 38.30
C CYS A 260 18.68 -11.73 37.74
N GLY A 261 17.84 -10.81 37.27
CA GLY A 261 18.23 -9.52 36.71
C GLY A 261 18.98 -9.59 35.38
N THR A 262 19.00 -10.76 34.72
CA THR A 262 19.71 -10.90 33.44
C THR A 262 18.92 -10.25 32.31
N GLU A 263 19.58 -9.35 31.60
CA GLU A 263 19.07 -8.65 30.44
C GLU A 263 19.43 -9.40 29.15
N SER A 264 18.50 -9.41 28.19
CA SER A 264 18.67 -9.95 26.85
C SER A 264 18.22 -8.89 25.85
N ARG A 265 19.05 -8.63 24.83
CA ARG A 265 18.76 -7.64 23.78
C ARG A 265 18.74 -8.31 22.42
N LYS A 266 17.74 -7.98 21.60
CA LYS A 266 17.61 -8.46 20.22
C LYS A 266 17.30 -7.29 19.29
N PHE A 267 17.97 -7.26 18.15
CA PHE A 267 17.75 -6.28 17.10
C PHE A 267 16.88 -6.89 16.01
N ASP A 268 15.71 -6.31 15.78
CA ASP A 268 14.69 -6.81 14.87
C ASP A 268 14.42 -5.77 13.76
N PRO A 269 14.88 -6.02 12.52
CA PRO A 269 14.52 -5.19 11.37
C PRO A 269 13.01 -5.21 11.11
N PHE A 270 12.45 -4.07 10.69
CA PHE A 270 11.03 -3.97 10.35
C PHE A 270 10.79 -3.14 9.08
N LEU A 271 9.67 -3.40 8.40
CA LEU A 271 9.16 -2.58 7.29
C LEU A 271 7.89 -1.80 7.65
N ASP A 272 7.19 -2.24 8.70
CA ASP A 272 6.09 -1.50 9.34
C ASP A 272 6.00 -1.88 10.82
N LEU A 273 5.33 -1.02 11.59
CA LEU A 273 4.98 -1.26 12.99
C LEU A 273 3.48 -1.56 13.09
N SER A 274 3.14 -2.73 13.61
CA SER A 274 1.75 -3.11 13.88
C SER A 274 1.37 -2.75 15.32
N LEU A 275 0.54 -1.72 15.46
CA LEU A 275 0.16 -1.13 16.74
C LEU A 275 -1.19 -1.69 17.22
N ASP A 276 -1.23 -2.07 18.48
CA ASP A 276 -2.47 -2.42 19.16
C ASP A 276 -3.21 -1.16 19.59
N ILE A 277 -4.53 -1.15 19.42
CA ILE A 277 -5.38 -0.10 20.01
C ILE A 277 -5.53 -0.44 21.49
N PRO A 278 -5.14 0.43 22.44
CA PRO A 278 -5.18 0.09 23.85
C PRO A 278 -6.60 -0.26 24.34
N SER A 279 -6.71 -1.27 25.22
CA SER A 279 -7.99 -1.86 25.63
C SER A 279 -8.94 -0.86 26.30
N GLN A 280 -8.40 0.16 26.98
CA GLN A 280 -9.19 1.24 27.59
C GLN A 280 -10.03 2.03 26.57
N PHE A 281 -9.63 2.04 25.29
CA PHE A 281 -10.36 2.72 24.22
C PHE A 281 -11.24 1.78 23.38
N ARG A 282 -11.24 0.47 23.67
CA ARG A 282 -12.06 -0.52 22.92
C ARG A 282 -13.50 -0.62 23.44
N ASN A 283 -13.80 -0.07 24.61
CA ASN A 283 -15.10 -0.23 25.25
C ASN A 283 -16.22 0.49 24.49
N LYS A 284 -17.32 -0.23 24.23
CA LYS A 284 -18.53 0.32 23.63
C LYS A 284 -19.14 1.33 24.60
N ARG A 285 -19.30 2.58 24.14
CA ARG A 285 -20.04 3.65 24.85
C ARG A 285 -21.37 3.08 25.37
N THR A 286 -21.52 2.93 26.68
CA THR A 286 -22.83 2.79 27.31
C THR A 286 -23.50 4.17 27.23
N LYS A 287 -24.81 4.22 26.99
CA LYS A 287 -25.57 5.46 26.71
C LYS A 287 -25.46 6.56 27.78
N ASN A 288 -24.86 6.28 28.94
CA ASN A 288 -24.85 7.15 30.12
C ASN A 288 -23.43 7.55 30.62
N GLN A 289 -22.36 7.36 29.84
CA GLN A 289 -21.01 7.77 30.24
C GLN A 289 -20.60 9.08 29.55
N GLU A 290 -19.98 9.99 30.32
CA GLU A 290 -19.27 11.15 29.80
C GLU A 290 -18.28 10.75 28.69
N ASN A 291 -18.06 11.63 27.73
CA ASN A 291 -17.13 11.40 26.62
C ASN A 291 -15.72 11.13 27.18
N GLY A 292 -15.35 9.86 27.34
CA GLY A 292 -13.99 9.45 27.68
C GLY A 292 -12.96 9.96 26.66
N PRO A 293 -11.67 9.99 27.03
CA PRO A 293 -10.62 10.50 26.16
C PRO A 293 -10.60 9.77 24.82
N MET A 294 -10.43 10.53 23.73
CA MET A 294 -10.29 9.98 22.39
C MET A 294 -8.93 9.28 22.26
N CYS A 295 -8.91 8.13 21.58
CA CYS A 295 -7.68 7.41 21.31
C CYS A 295 -6.89 8.15 20.24
N THR A 296 -5.63 8.46 20.52
CA THR A 296 -4.70 9.06 19.55
C THR A 296 -3.68 8.03 19.07
N LEU A 297 -3.07 8.29 17.90
CA LEU A 297 -1.95 7.50 17.39
C LEU A 297 -0.76 7.49 18.36
N ARG A 298 -0.57 8.58 19.11
CA ARG A 298 0.46 8.69 20.14
C ARG A 298 0.20 7.73 21.30
N ASP A 299 -1.06 7.48 21.65
CA ASP A 299 -1.41 6.49 22.68
C ASP A 299 -1.07 5.07 22.22
N CYS A 300 -1.36 4.74 20.96
CA CYS A 300 -0.98 3.45 20.36
C CYS A 300 0.55 3.27 20.33
N LEU A 301 1.30 4.30 19.95
CA LEU A 301 2.76 4.27 19.92
C LEU A 301 3.37 4.16 21.31
N ARG A 302 2.82 4.89 22.31
CA ARG A 302 3.24 4.78 23.71
C ARG A 302 3.04 3.35 24.21
N SER A 303 1.82 2.82 24.06
CA SER A 303 1.51 1.45 24.45
C SER A 303 2.40 0.42 23.77
N PHE A 304 2.86 0.66 22.54
CA PHE A 304 3.79 -0.23 21.84
C PHE A 304 5.21 -0.22 22.44
N THR A 305 5.66 0.91 22.98
CA THR A 305 7.00 1.09 23.58
C THR A 305 7.02 1.00 25.11
N ASP A 306 5.86 0.82 25.74
CA ASP A 306 5.76 0.70 27.19
C ASP A 306 6.42 -0.59 27.69
N LEU A 307 6.88 -0.56 28.95
CA LEU A 307 7.40 -1.76 29.61
C LEU A 307 6.23 -2.68 29.96
N GLU A 308 6.22 -3.89 29.41
CA GLU A 308 5.22 -4.91 29.72
C GLU A 308 5.83 -6.03 30.58
N GLU A 309 5.08 -6.55 31.55
CA GLU A 309 5.41 -7.83 32.19
C GLU A 309 4.81 -8.95 31.33
N LEU A 310 5.61 -9.95 30.98
CA LEU A 310 5.13 -11.08 30.18
C LEU A 310 4.14 -11.92 31.00
N ASP A 311 3.00 -12.22 30.38
CA ASP A 311 1.98 -13.08 30.96
C ASP A 311 2.52 -14.50 31.28
N GLU A 312 1.80 -15.24 32.12
CA GLU A 312 2.18 -16.60 32.53
C GLU A 312 2.25 -17.59 31.35
N THR A 313 1.58 -17.28 30.23
CA THR A 313 1.63 -18.08 29.00
C THR A 313 2.85 -17.73 28.13
N GLU A 314 3.44 -16.56 28.33
CA GLU A 314 4.52 -16.00 27.50
C GLU A 314 5.88 -15.96 28.23
N LEU A 315 6.01 -16.70 29.34
CA LEU A 315 7.24 -16.73 30.15
C LEU A 315 8.50 -16.98 29.30
N TYR A 316 9.48 -16.08 29.45
CA TYR A 316 10.73 -16.12 28.70
C TYR A 316 11.70 -17.17 29.25
N MET A 317 12.37 -17.89 28.35
CA MET A 317 13.41 -18.86 28.72
C MET A 317 14.71 -18.14 29.10
N CYS A 318 14.95 -17.97 30.39
CA CYS A 318 16.14 -17.31 30.87
C CYS A 318 17.39 -18.20 30.72
N HIS A 319 18.40 -17.72 29.99
CA HIS A 319 19.63 -18.48 29.72
C HIS A 319 20.51 -18.69 30.97
N LYS A 320 20.38 -17.84 32.00
CA LYS A 320 21.09 -17.98 33.29
C LYS A 320 20.36 -18.92 34.24
N CYS A 321 19.04 -18.80 34.37
CA CYS A 321 18.22 -19.68 35.20
C CYS A 321 17.97 -21.06 34.58
N LYS A 322 18.16 -21.20 33.26
CA LYS A 322 17.87 -22.41 32.47
C LYS A 322 16.40 -22.89 32.58
N LYS A 323 15.47 -21.96 32.83
CA LYS A 323 14.02 -22.23 32.90
C LYS A 323 13.21 -21.02 32.45
N LYS A 324 11.92 -21.24 32.17
CA LYS A 324 10.94 -20.18 31.91
C LYS A 324 10.74 -19.35 33.17
N GLN A 325 10.88 -18.03 33.06
CA GLN A 325 10.84 -17.11 34.19
C GLN A 325 9.98 -15.90 33.86
N LYS A 326 9.37 -15.33 34.91
CA LYS A 326 8.77 -14.00 34.84
C LYS A 326 9.82 -13.00 34.39
N SER A 327 9.47 -12.22 33.38
CA SER A 327 10.38 -11.28 32.74
C SER A 327 9.58 -10.08 32.26
N THR A 328 10.20 -8.91 32.22
CA THR A 328 9.64 -7.75 31.53
C THR A 328 10.19 -7.66 30.12
N LYS A 329 9.42 -7.05 29.22
CA LYS A 329 9.75 -6.81 27.83
C LYS A 329 9.51 -5.35 27.47
N LYS A 330 10.38 -4.78 26.65
CA LYS A 330 10.24 -3.42 26.14
C LYS A 330 10.77 -3.31 24.73
N PHE A 331 10.08 -2.54 23.89
CA PHE A 331 10.57 -2.17 22.57
C PHE A 331 11.09 -0.73 22.56
N TRP A 332 12.20 -0.55 21.87
CA TRP A 332 12.73 0.75 21.49
C TRP A 332 12.91 0.82 19.99
N ILE A 333 12.71 2.00 19.41
CA ILE A 333 13.08 2.24 18.02
C ILE A 333 14.55 2.66 18.02
N GLN A 334 15.43 1.83 17.46
CA GLN A 334 16.84 2.15 17.32
C GLN A 334 17.11 2.94 16.03
N LYS A 335 16.46 2.53 14.93
CA LYS A 335 16.57 3.21 13.63
C LYS A 335 15.20 3.42 13.02
N LEU A 336 14.92 4.67 12.69
CA LEU A 336 13.71 5.08 11.97
C LEU A 336 13.88 4.92 10.44
N PRO A 337 12.82 4.52 9.72
CA PRO A 337 12.80 4.47 8.25
C PRO A 337 12.53 5.85 7.63
N LYS A 338 12.86 6.06 6.35
CA LYS A 338 12.48 7.30 5.64
C LYS A 338 10.98 7.43 5.44
N VAL A 339 10.30 6.30 5.29
CA VAL A 339 8.84 6.20 5.26
C VAL A 339 8.42 5.20 6.31
N LEU A 340 7.75 5.69 7.36
CA LEU A 340 7.22 4.90 8.45
C LEU A 340 5.82 4.39 8.08
N CYS A 341 5.69 3.07 7.99
CA CYS A 341 4.40 2.42 7.84
C CYS A 341 3.86 2.01 9.21
N LEU A 342 2.66 2.47 9.55
CA LEU A 342 1.97 2.10 10.79
C LEU A 342 0.69 1.34 10.44
N HIS A 343 0.56 0.14 10.96
CA HIS A 343 -0.64 -0.69 10.82
C HIS A 343 -1.39 -0.70 12.15
N LEU A 344 -2.68 -0.37 12.14
CA LEU A 344 -3.53 -0.47 13.33
C LEU A 344 -4.19 -1.86 13.36
N LYS A 345 -3.85 -2.67 14.36
CA LYS A 345 -4.39 -4.03 14.54
C LYS A 345 -5.86 -3.97 14.97
N ARG A 346 -6.75 -3.89 13.99
CA ARG A 346 -8.19 -3.75 14.21
C ARG A 346 -8.96 -5.05 14.14
N PHE A 347 -8.30 -6.15 13.80
CA PHE A 347 -8.91 -7.47 13.77
C PHE A 347 -8.23 -8.35 14.80
N HIS A 348 -9.00 -8.80 15.78
CA HIS A 348 -8.53 -9.66 16.85
C HIS A 348 -9.40 -10.91 16.92
N TRP A 349 -8.74 -12.04 17.20
CA TRP A 349 -9.39 -13.32 17.44
C TRP A 349 -9.70 -13.48 18.93
N THR A 350 -10.99 -13.56 19.27
CA THR A 350 -11.42 -14.19 20.52
C THR A 350 -11.59 -15.69 20.30
N ALA A 351 -11.73 -16.47 21.38
CA ALA A 351 -11.84 -17.94 21.32
C ALA A 351 -12.95 -18.48 20.38
N TYR A 352 -13.94 -17.66 20.03
CA TYR A 352 -15.09 -18.08 19.23
C TYR A 352 -15.42 -17.15 18.06
N LEU A 353 -14.93 -15.91 18.05
CA LEU A 353 -15.32 -14.88 17.09
C LEU A 353 -14.15 -13.97 16.70
N ARG A 354 -14.05 -13.65 15.42
CA ARG A 354 -13.17 -12.58 14.94
C ARG A 354 -13.89 -11.25 15.11
N ASN A 355 -13.34 -10.37 15.93
CA ASN A 355 -13.93 -9.07 16.26
C ASN A 355 -13.21 -7.95 15.53
N LYS A 356 -13.99 -6.97 15.04
CA LYS A 356 -13.51 -5.72 14.46
C LYS A 356 -13.49 -4.62 15.53
N VAL A 357 -12.37 -3.92 15.64
CA VAL A 357 -12.20 -2.76 16.53
C VAL A 357 -12.51 -1.49 15.74
N ASP A 358 -13.73 -0.99 15.92
CA ASP A 358 -14.26 0.21 15.27
C ASP A 358 -13.89 1.52 15.99
N THR A 359 -13.01 1.47 17.01
CA THR A 359 -12.54 2.65 17.74
C THR A 359 -11.86 3.65 16.80
N TYR A 360 -12.35 4.88 16.74
CA TYR A 360 -11.67 5.95 16.02
C TYR A 360 -10.31 6.25 16.67
N VAL A 361 -9.26 6.38 15.85
CA VAL A 361 -7.90 6.72 16.28
C VAL A 361 -7.52 8.01 15.58
N GLU A 362 -7.33 9.08 16.35
CA GLU A 362 -6.90 10.38 15.84
C GLU A 362 -5.41 10.32 15.46
N PHE A 363 -5.04 10.86 14.31
CA PHE A 363 -3.65 10.95 13.86
C PHE A 363 -3.35 12.34 13.28
N PRO A 364 -2.14 12.88 13.48
CA PRO A 364 -1.76 14.16 12.89
C PRO A 364 -1.46 14.00 11.39
N LEU A 365 -1.86 14.98 10.58
CA LEU A 365 -1.45 15.03 9.17
C LEU A 365 0.01 15.45 9.01
N ARG A 366 0.55 16.22 9.95
CA ARG A 366 1.89 16.81 9.87
C ARG A 366 2.57 16.77 11.23
N GLY A 367 3.90 16.65 11.22
CA GLY A 367 4.72 16.76 12.43
C GLY A 367 4.44 15.69 13.48
N LEU A 368 4.22 14.44 13.08
CA LEU A 368 4.28 13.31 14.02
C LEU A 368 5.72 13.16 14.52
N ASP A 369 5.94 13.51 15.78
CA ASP A 369 7.25 13.39 16.43
C ASP A 369 7.45 11.98 17.00
N MET A 370 8.47 11.30 16.47
CA MET A 370 8.86 9.95 16.88
C MET A 370 9.98 9.93 17.93
N LYS A 371 10.53 11.09 18.32
CA LYS A 371 11.73 11.20 19.16
C LYS A 371 11.58 10.50 20.52
N CYS A 372 10.41 10.60 21.14
CA CYS A 372 10.14 9.99 22.46
C CYS A 372 10.13 8.45 22.45
N TYR A 373 10.13 7.82 21.29
CA TYR A 373 10.09 6.36 21.13
C TYR A 373 11.48 5.78 20.77
N LEU A 374 12.49 6.65 20.62
CA LEU A 374 13.85 6.27 20.29
C LEU A 374 14.62 5.79 21.52
N LEU A 375 15.54 4.84 21.31
CA LEU A 375 16.48 4.40 22.35
C LEU A 375 17.42 5.55 22.80
N GLU A 376 17.95 6.29 21.82
CA GLU A 376 18.91 7.38 22.03
C GLU A 376 18.40 8.68 21.38
N PRO A 377 17.42 9.36 22.02
CA PRO A 377 16.80 10.55 21.43
C PRO A 377 17.78 11.72 21.28
N GLU A 378 18.83 11.78 22.10
CA GLU A 378 19.89 12.81 22.07
C GLU A 378 20.70 12.76 20.76
N ASN A 379 20.88 11.57 20.18
CA ASN A 379 21.71 11.35 19.00
C ASN A 379 20.99 11.66 17.68
N SER A 380 19.68 11.96 17.72
CA SER A 380 18.85 12.21 16.55
C SER A 380 18.47 13.69 16.45
N GLY A 381 18.80 14.32 15.32
CA GLY A 381 18.39 15.69 15.04
C GLY A 381 16.86 15.81 14.99
N PRO A 382 16.26 16.94 15.41
CA PRO A 382 14.79 17.10 15.49
C PRO A 382 14.06 16.74 14.19
N GLU A 383 14.66 17.08 13.05
CA GLU A 383 14.07 16.89 11.72
C GLU A 383 14.06 15.42 11.26
N SER A 384 14.98 14.61 11.79
CA SER A 384 15.04 13.17 11.49
C SER A 384 13.97 12.35 12.23
N CYS A 385 13.19 12.98 13.10
CA CYS A 385 12.16 12.31 13.88
C CYS A 385 10.74 12.77 13.53
N LEU A 386 10.59 13.78 12.67
CA LEU A 386 9.31 14.34 12.27
C LEU A 386 8.80 13.71 10.99
N TYR A 387 7.52 13.34 11.01
CA TYR A 387 6.86 12.73 9.87
C TYR A 387 5.58 13.45 9.50
N ASP A 388 5.36 13.59 8.19
CA ASP A 388 4.11 14.04 7.60
C ASP A 388 3.38 12.87 6.96
N LEU A 389 2.06 12.87 7.05
CA LEU A 389 1.22 11.84 6.47
C LEU A 389 1.20 11.96 4.95
N ALA A 390 1.55 10.88 4.27
CA ALA A 390 1.57 10.82 2.80
C ALA A 390 0.36 10.06 2.23
N ALA A 391 -0.07 8.99 2.92
CA ALA A 391 -1.24 8.20 2.53
C ALA A 391 -1.89 7.48 3.73
N VAL A 392 -3.18 7.17 3.59
CA VAL A 392 -4.00 6.44 4.56
C VAL A 392 -4.84 5.41 3.81
N VAL A 393 -4.80 4.17 4.26
CA VAL A 393 -5.69 3.09 3.80
C VAL A 393 -6.83 2.94 4.80
N VAL A 394 -8.06 2.95 4.31
CA VAL A 394 -9.28 2.87 5.12
C VAL A 394 -10.08 1.65 4.72
N HIS A 395 -10.51 0.88 5.72
CA HIS A 395 -11.40 -0.27 5.55
C HIS A 395 -12.83 0.11 5.95
N HIS A 396 -13.76 -0.03 5.02
CA HIS A 396 -15.19 0.16 5.19
C HIS A 396 -15.89 -1.18 5.40
N GLY A 397 -16.96 -1.20 6.20
CA GLY A 397 -17.78 -2.38 6.43
C GLY A 397 -17.72 -2.91 7.86
N SER A 398 -18.78 -3.58 8.29
CA SER A 398 -18.97 -4.00 9.68
C SER A 398 -18.39 -5.37 10.02
N GLY A 399 -17.98 -6.16 9.02
CA GLY A 399 -17.55 -7.54 9.18
C GLY A 399 -16.04 -7.72 9.05
N VAL A 400 -15.55 -8.87 9.51
CA VAL A 400 -14.14 -9.26 9.33
C VAL A 400 -13.91 -10.12 8.08
N GLY A 401 -14.98 -10.72 7.55
CA GLY A 401 -14.97 -11.45 6.28
C GLY A 401 -15.61 -10.69 5.12
N SER A 402 -16.01 -9.42 5.33
CA SER A 402 -16.57 -8.57 4.29
C SER A 402 -16.26 -7.10 4.53
N GLY A 403 -15.69 -6.45 3.51
CA GLY A 403 -15.45 -5.02 3.53
C GLY A 403 -14.97 -4.46 2.20
N HIS A 404 -14.65 -3.16 2.20
CA HIS A 404 -14.14 -2.43 1.04
C HIS A 404 -12.98 -1.52 1.45
N TYR A 405 -11.87 -1.60 0.72
CA TYR A 405 -10.72 -0.75 0.99
C TYR A 405 -10.70 0.46 0.05
N THR A 406 -10.39 1.61 0.61
CA THR A 406 -10.10 2.85 -0.14
C THR A 406 -8.82 3.49 0.37
N ALA A 407 -8.24 4.40 -0.40
CA ALA A 407 -7.05 5.13 0.02
C ALA A 407 -7.25 6.64 -0.08
N TYR A 408 -6.68 7.36 0.88
CA TYR A 408 -6.41 8.80 0.77
C TYR A 408 -4.92 8.96 0.55
N ALA A 409 -4.49 9.71 -0.47
CA ALA A 409 -3.07 9.96 -0.69
C ALA A 409 -2.80 11.34 -1.27
N THR A 410 -1.61 11.86 -1.00
CA THR A 410 -1.14 13.13 -1.55
C THR A 410 -0.62 12.93 -2.97
N HIS A 411 -1.26 13.55 -3.95
CA HIS A 411 -0.84 13.54 -5.34
C HIS A 411 -0.57 14.98 -5.78
N GLU A 412 0.64 15.27 -6.27
CA GLU A 412 1.07 16.63 -6.64
C GLU A 412 0.78 17.70 -5.55
N GLY A 413 0.92 17.31 -4.28
CA GLY A 413 0.71 18.20 -3.12
C GLY A 413 -0.75 18.46 -2.75
N ARG A 414 -1.70 17.73 -3.32
CA ARG A 414 -3.13 17.79 -2.96
C ARG A 414 -3.63 16.42 -2.52
N TRP A 415 -4.60 16.40 -1.63
CA TRP A 415 -5.21 15.15 -1.17
C TRP A 415 -6.27 14.66 -2.15
N PHE A 416 -6.21 13.37 -2.45
CA PHE A 416 -7.22 12.68 -3.24
C PHE A 416 -7.72 11.44 -2.50
N HIS A 417 -9.00 11.16 -2.67
CA HIS A 417 -9.63 9.90 -2.30
C HIS A 417 -9.69 8.98 -3.53
N PHE A 418 -9.03 7.83 -3.41
CA PHE A 418 -8.98 6.77 -4.40
C PHE A 418 -9.91 5.63 -3.97
N ASN A 419 -11.02 5.50 -4.68
CA ASN A 419 -11.99 4.42 -4.51
C ASN A 419 -12.08 3.64 -5.83
N ASP A 420 -11.16 2.67 -5.97
CA ASP A 420 -10.94 1.94 -7.21
C ASP A 420 -10.85 2.88 -8.41
N SER A 421 -11.85 2.85 -9.30
CA SER A 421 -11.87 3.60 -10.55
C SER A 421 -12.21 5.08 -10.35
N THR A 422 -12.76 5.41 -9.18
CA THR A 422 -13.20 6.75 -8.84
C THR A 422 -12.11 7.47 -8.07
N VAL A 423 -11.73 8.66 -8.56
CA VAL A 423 -10.76 9.53 -7.90
C VAL A 423 -11.43 10.87 -7.65
N THR A 424 -11.41 11.33 -6.39
CA THR A 424 -12.01 12.61 -6.00
C THR A 424 -11.01 13.45 -5.23
N LEU A 425 -11.00 14.75 -5.48
CA LEU A 425 -10.23 15.71 -4.69
C LEU A 425 -10.86 15.82 -3.30
N THR A 426 -10.05 15.83 -2.25
CA THR A 426 -10.51 15.95 -0.87
C THR A 426 -9.70 16.98 -0.09
N ASP A 427 -10.32 17.54 0.94
CA ASP A 427 -9.65 18.38 1.93
C ASP A 427 -9.01 17.54 3.05
N GLU A 428 -8.13 18.20 3.81
CA GLU A 428 -7.40 17.63 4.95
C GLU A 428 -8.32 17.19 6.10
N GLU A 429 -9.42 17.90 6.35
CA GLU A 429 -10.36 17.59 7.43
C GLU A 429 -11.02 16.22 7.20
N THR A 430 -11.45 15.97 5.96
CA THR A 430 -12.03 14.70 5.53
C THR A 430 -11.05 13.53 5.68
N VAL A 431 -9.76 13.76 5.43
CA VAL A 431 -8.71 12.73 5.57
C VAL A 431 -8.55 12.33 7.05
N VAL A 432 -8.49 13.30 7.96
CA VAL A 432 -8.33 13.05 9.41
C VAL A 432 -9.54 12.32 9.99
N LEU A 433 -10.74 12.69 9.55
CA LEU A 433 -11.97 12.08 10.05
C LEU A 433 -12.12 10.63 9.59
N GLY A 434 -11.40 10.20 8.54
CA GLY A 434 -11.50 8.85 7.96
C GLY A 434 -12.91 8.48 7.48
N ASN A 435 -13.82 9.44 7.57
CA ASN A 435 -15.25 9.42 7.33
C ASN A 435 -15.57 10.78 6.71
N GLY A 436 -16.31 10.80 5.60
CA GLY A 436 -17.02 11.99 5.16
C GLY A 436 -18.13 12.37 6.15
N ILE A 437 -17.78 12.78 7.37
CA ILE A 437 -18.72 13.49 8.25
C ILE A 437 -18.83 14.89 7.68
N GLN A 438 -19.76 15.06 6.73
CA GLN A 438 -20.10 16.37 6.20
C GLN A 438 -20.64 17.26 7.32
N HIS A 439 -19.90 18.30 7.68
CA HIS A 439 -20.49 19.56 8.08
C HIS A 439 -20.59 20.45 6.82
N GLY A 440 -21.55 20.15 5.92
CA GLY A 440 -21.76 20.94 4.70
C GLY A 440 -23.09 20.62 3.99
N PRO A 441 -23.80 21.62 3.42
CA PRO A 441 -25.23 21.48 3.09
C PRO A 441 -25.50 21.00 1.65
N PHE A 442 -24.68 20.13 1.05
CA PHE A 442 -24.94 19.64 -0.31
C PHE A 442 -24.68 18.12 -0.48
N GLN A 443 -25.82 17.44 -0.63
CA GLN A 443 -26.06 16.06 -1.10
C GLN A 443 -25.64 14.88 -0.18
N PRO A 444 -26.62 14.04 0.25
CA PRO A 444 -26.37 12.91 1.13
C PRO A 444 -25.84 11.71 0.36
N TRP A 445 -24.58 11.33 0.62
CA TRP A 445 -24.17 9.93 0.49
C TRP A 445 -24.73 9.16 1.70
N PRO A 446 -25.26 7.94 1.53
CA PRO A 446 -25.77 7.15 2.65
C PRO A 446 -24.65 6.97 3.68
N ARG A 447 -24.97 7.10 4.97
CA ARG A 447 -24.05 6.87 6.09
C ARG A 447 -23.34 5.53 5.91
N GLU A 448 -22.13 5.51 5.37
CA GLU A 448 -21.34 4.29 5.30
C GLU A 448 -20.89 3.97 6.72
N HIS A 449 -21.52 2.94 7.29
CA HIS A 449 -21.27 2.49 8.64
C HIS A 449 -19.85 1.88 8.76
N ASN A 450 -19.06 2.39 9.70
CA ASN A 450 -17.83 1.80 10.26
C ASN A 450 -16.58 1.82 9.35
N ALA A 451 -16.20 2.98 8.80
CA ALA A 451 -14.87 3.16 8.23
C ALA A 451 -13.80 3.25 9.32
N ILE A 452 -12.68 2.57 9.12
CA ILE A 452 -11.55 2.54 10.06
C ILE A 452 -10.21 2.65 9.33
N THR A 453 -9.31 3.47 9.85
CA THR A 453 -7.93 3.56 9.36
C THR A 453 -7.21 2.24 9.58
N SER A 454 -6.76 1.59 8.53
CA SER A 454 -6.02 0.31 8.59
C SER A 454 -4.50 0.55 8.58
N VAL A 455 -4.00 1.28 7.59
CA VAL A 455 -2.56 1.53 7.40
C VAL A 455 -2.32 3.03 7.17
N LEU A 456 -1.30 3.59 7.83
CA LEU A 456 -0.80 4.94 7.61
C LEU A 456 0.61 4.88 7.02
N PHE A 457 0.84 5.67 5.97
CA PHE A 457 2.16 5.90 5.39
C PHE A 457 2.61 7.31 5.74
N LEU A 458 3.69 7.41 6.51
CA LEU A 458 4.22 8.65 7.05
C LEU A 458 5.61 8.87 6.46
N GLN A 459 5.83 9.99 5.77
CA GLN A 459 7.11 10.33 5.16
C GLN A 459 7.89 11.27 6.07
N GLN A 460 9.17 10.94 6.30
CA GLN A 460 10.07 11.77 7.08
C GLN A 460 10.23 13.14 6.41
N LEU A 461 10.22 14.20 7.22
CA LEU A 461 10.33 15.57 6.75
C LEU A 461 11.76 15.81 6.26
N VAL A 462 11.97 15.67 4.95
CA VAL A 462 13.20 16.09 4.30
C VAL A 462 13.08 17.59 4.07
N ILE A 463 13.99 18.40 4.60
CA ILE A 463 14.08 19.81 4.23
C ILE A 463 14.08 19.85 2.70
N ARG A 464 13.01 20.38 2.11
CA ARG A 464 13.02 20.79 0.71
C ARG A 464 14.06 21.90 0.64
N THR A 465 15.30 21.56 0.30
CA THR A 465 16.13 22.50 -0.43
C THR A 465 15.36 22.75 -1.71
N GLN A 466 14.60 23.84 -1.74
CA GLN A 466 13.75 24.18 -2.87
C GLN A 466 14.62 24.21 -4.14
N PRO A 467 14.26 23.47 -5.21
CA PRO A 467 14.85 23.73 -6.51
C PRO A 467 14.33 25.04 -7.15
N TYR A 468 13.33 25.68 -6.55
CA TYR A 468 12.54 26.75 -7.19
C TYR A 468 12.71 28.16 -6.59
N ALA A 469 13.68 28.39 -5.69
CA ALA A 469 13.93 29.70 -5.10
C ALA A 469 15.16 30.44 -5.67
N LEU A 470 15.70 30.03 -6.83
CA LEU A 470 16.88 30.67 -7.46
C LEU A 470 16.58 31.39 -8.78
N LEU A 471 15.32 31.68 -9.10
CA LEU A 471 14.94 32.43 -10.31
C LEU A 471 14.30 33.80 -10.06
N GLU A 472 14.15 34.25 -8.81
CA GLU A 472 13.56 35.57 -8.49
C GLU A 472 14.48 36.55 -7.74
N GLN A 473 15.80 36.32 -7.72
CA GLN A 473 16.76 37.27 -7.09
C GLN A 473 17.94 37.67 -7.99
N VAL A 474 17.71 37.86 -9.31
CA VAL A 474 18.71 38.47 -10.22
C VAL A 474 18.27 39.82 -10.79
N HIS A 475 17.12 40.37 -10.37
CA HIS A 475 16.82 41.79 -10.57
C HIS A 475 16.96 42.52 -9.23
N HIS A 476 17.85 43.53 -9.20
CA HIS A 476 18.29 44.32 -8.04
C HIS A 476 19.53 43.81 -7.27
N LYS A 477 20.68 43.72 -7.94
CA LYS A 477 21.93 44.18 -7.32
C LYS A 477 22.74 45.04 -8.29
N SER A 478 22.89 46.30 -7.89
CA SER A 478 23.74 47.33 -8.46
C SER A 478 25.20 46.85 -8.49
N PHE A 479 25.83 46.86 -9.66
CA PHE A 479 27.28 46.68 -9.79
C PHE A 479 27.97 48.05 -9.69
N PRO A 480 28.93 48.28 -8.77
CA PRO A 480 29.88 49.36 -8.90
C PRO A 480 31.12 48.88 -9.66
N ASN A 481 31.57 49.73 -10.59
CA ASN A 481 32.94 49.88 -11.07
C ASN A 481 33.60 48.71 -11.80
N LEU A 482 33.40 48.65 -13.12
CA LEU A 482 34.44 48.22 -14.06
C LEU A 482 34.54 49.24 -15.20
N THR A 483 35.71 49.85 -15.30
CA THR A 483 36.13 50.87 -16.25
C THR A 483 36.18 50.33 -17.68
N PHE A 484 35.52 51.01 -18.61
CA PHE A 484 35.58 50.76 -20.05
C PHE A 484 36.82 51.43 -20.66
N SER A 485 37.76 50.64 -21.19
CA SER A 485 38.78 51.11 -22.13
C SER A 485 38.25 51.05 -23.55
N HIS A 486 38.20 52.21 -24.20
CA HIS A 486 37.82 52.42 -25.60
C HIS A 486 38.65 51.61 -26.61
N CYS A 487 37.97 50.98 -27.57
CA CYS A 487 38.53 50.74 -28.90
C CYS A 487 37.50 51.13 -29.97
N LYS A 488 37.83 52.17 -30.74
CA LYS A 488 37.05 52.70 -31.87
C LYS A 488 37.08 51.74 -33.07
N PRO A 489 36.06 51.76 -33.94
CA PRO A 489 36.05 51.02 -35.19
C PRO A 489 36.88 51.76 -36.26
N ARG A 490 37.65 51.01 -37.07
CA ARG A 490 38.26 51.50 -38.31
C ARG A 490 37.61 50.80 -39.49
N TRP A 491 36.95 51.58 -40.32
CA TRP A 491 36.61 51.26 -41.71
C TRP A 491 37.45 52.17 -42.61
N THR A 492 38.10 51.58 -43.63
CA THR A 492 38.70 52.20 -44.83
C THR A 492 39.32 51.05 -45.63
N VAL A 493 39.18 50.84 -46.94
CA VAL A 493 38.40 51.41 -48.07
C VAL A 493 38.17 50.22 -49.00
#